data_AF-A0A351TAC2-F1
#
_entry.id   AF-A0A351TAC2-F1
#
_cell.length_a   1.000
_cell.length_b   1.000
_cell.length_c   1.000
_cell.angle_alpha   90.00
_cell.angle_beta   90.00
_cell.angle_gamma   90.00
#
_symmetry.space_group_name_H-M   'P 1'
#
loop_
_entity.id
_entity.type
_entity.pdbx_description
1 polymer ?
#
loop_
_entity_poly.entity_id
_entity_poly.type
_entity_poly.pdbx_seq_one_letter_code
_entity_poly.pdbx_strand_id
1 'polypeptide(L)'
;MVYFDPSDYKHPIAFNMFENVSKELRPLVASGLIGIFKRMWADSWGPRLEYILRNAILTLLEIPDSTIMSIPLMLTNKSFRLKIVSKIEDPIIKRFWEQEFEALDQKQMTEAVSPILNKV
;
A
#
# COMPACT_ATOMS: atom_id res chain seq x y z
N MET A 1 -21.85 -9.14 21.98
CA MET A 1 -20.45 -9.00 22.43
C MET A 1 -19.59 -9.67 21.37
N VAL A 2 -18.70 -8.94 20.71
CA VAL A 2 -17.77 -9.51 19.71
C VAL A 2 -16.45 -9.75 20.44
N TYR A 3 -15.98 -10.99 20.48
CA TYR A 3 -14.71 -11.38 21.10
C TYR A 3 -13.70 -11.64 19.98
N PHE A 4 -12.57 -10.92 20.02
CA PHE A 4 -11.48 -11.07 19.06
C PHE A 4 -10.33 -11.76 19.75
N ASP A 5 -10.10 -13.05 19.43
CA ASP A 5 -8.95 -13.82 19.89
C ASP A 5 -8.02 -14.12 18.71
N PRO A 6 -6.88 -13.40 18.58
CA PRO A 6 -5.90 -13.67 17.54
C PRO A 6 -5.20 -15.03 17.69
N SER A 7 -5.38 -15.73 18.82
CA SER A 7 -4.77 -17.03 19.12
C SER A 7 -5.71 -18.21 18.81
N ASP A 8 -6.96 -17.96 18.42
CA ASP A 8 -7.91 -19.01 18.06
C ASP A 8 -7.62 -19.53 16.63
N TYR A 9 -6.85 -20.62 16.58
CA TYR A 9 -6.55 -21.33 15.33
C TYR A 9 -7.75 -22.12 14.77
N LYS A 10 -8.80 -22.37 15.55
CA LYS A 10 -9.99 -23.13 15.10
C LYS A 10 -10.99 -22.25 14.38
N HIS A 11 -11.09 -20.97 14.76
CA HIS A 11 -11.97 -19.98 14.13
C HIS A 11 -11.26 -18.65 13.88
N PRO A 12 -10.19 -18.62 13.05
CA PRO A 12 -9.47 -17.39 12.78
C PRO A 12 -10.35 -16.38 12.04
N ILE A 13 -10.50 -15.18 12.58
CA ILE A 13 -11.15 -14.06 11.90
C ILE A 13 -10.11 -13.42 10.98
N ALA A 14 -10.28 -13.59 9.67
CA ALA A 14 -9.48 -12.86 8.70
C ALA A 14 -9.83 -11.37 8.75
N PHE A 15 -8.81 -10.52 8.93
CA PHE A 15 -8.97 -9.07 8.92
C PHE A 15 -8.13 -8.47 7.80
N ASN A 16 -8.80 -7.93 6.78
CA ASN A 16 -8.17 -7.17 5.73
C ASN A 16 -8.56 -5.69 5.85
N MET A 17 -7.61 -4.85 6.22
CA MET A 17 -7.82 -3.39 6.33
C MET A 17 -8.15 -2.66 5.03
N PHE A 18 -8.01 -3.30 3.88
CA PHE A 18 -8.42 -2.73 2.59
C PHE A 18 -9.84 -3.13 2.20
N GLU A 19 -10.44 -4.06 2.94
CA GLU A 19 -11.74 -4.63 2.60
C GLU A 19 -12.87 -3.62 2.88
N ASN A 20 -13.74 -3.43 1.87
CA ASN A 20 -14.96 -2.62 1.95
C ASN A 20 -14.78 -1.17 2.45
N VAL A 21 -13.63 -0.55 2.19
CA VAL A 21 -13.39 0.85 2.55
C VAL A 21 -14.11 1.79 1.57
N SER A 22 -15.07 2.58 2.07
CA SER A 22 -15.77 3.58 1.26
C SER A 22 -14.82 4.65 0.74
N LYS A 23 -15.12 5.25 -0.43
CA LYS A 23 -14.23 6.20 -1.11
C LYS A 23 -13.87 7.39 -0.22
N GLU A 24 -14.81 7.85 0.59
CA GLU A 24 -14.67 8.98 1.52
C GLU A 24 -13.71 8.66 2.68
N LEU A 25 -13.61 7.39 3.07
CA LEU A 25 -12.75 6.94 4.16
C LEU A 25 -11.34 6.54 3.70
N ARG A 26 -11.11 6.35 2.39
CA ARG A 26 -9.79 5.95 1.86
C ARG A 26 -8.65 6.86 2.32
N PRO A 27 -8.76 8.20 2.32
CA PRO A 27 -7.68 9.07 2.79
C PRO A 27 -7.39 8.91 4.29
N LEU A 28 -8.43 8.66 5.09
CA LEU A 28 -8.31 8.44 6.54
C LEU A 28 -7.61 7.11 6.81
N VAL A 29 -8.06 6.03 6.17
CA VAL A 29 -7.43 4.70 6.26
C VAL A 29 -5.97 4.80 5.83
N ALA A 30 -5.69 5.35 4.65
CA ALA A 30 -4.33 5.52 4.16
C ALA A 30 -3.43 6.27 5.15
N SER A 31 -3.94 7.35 5.76
CA SER A 31 -3.18 8.12 6.75
C SER A 31 -2.91 7.33 8.04
N GLY A 32 -3.87 6.52 8.49
CA GLY A 32 -3.66 5.60 9.61
C GLY A 32 -2.55 4.59 9.34
N LEU A 33 -2.52 4.01 8.14
CA LEU A 33 -1.53 3.02 7.76
C LEU A 33 -0.14 3.60 7.59
N ILE A 34 -0.05 4.78 6.98
CA ILE A 34 1.19 5.56 6.94
C ILE A 34 1.69 5.83 8.36
N GLY A 35 0.80 6.19 9.29
CA GLY A 35 1.16 6.39 10.69
C GLY A 35 1.72 5.13 11.36
N ILE A 36 1.17 3.95 11.06
CA ILE A 36 1.68 2.67 11.56
C ILE A 36 3.07 2.38 11.00
N PHE A 37 3.21 2.42 9.67
CA PHE A 37 4.46 2.15 8.98
C PHE A 37 5.59 3.11 9.37
N LYS A 38 5.27 4.39 9.55
CA LYS A 38 6.22 5.40 10.04
C LYS A 38 6.77 5.06 11.43
N ARG A 39 5.94 4.51 12.33
CA ARG A 39 6.39 4.08 13.66
C ARG A 39 7.24 2.81 13.57
N MET A 40 6.88 1.86 12.71
CA MET A 40 7.62 0.60 12.53
C MET A 40 9.01 0.82 11.91
N TRP A 41 9.15 1.83 11.04
CA TRP A 41 10.36 2.06 10.24
C TRP A 41 10.96 3.44 10.44
N ALA A 42 10.83 4.01 11.64
CA ALA A 42 11.23 5.37 11.96
C ALA A 42 12.68 5.71 11.51
N ASP A 43 13.62 4.80 11.72
CA ASP A 43 15.06 5.01 11.39
C ASP A 43 15.36 5.04 9.88
N SER A 44 14.44 4.57 9.04
CA SER A 44 14.60 4.50 7.58
C SER A 44 13.44 5.19 6.84
N TRP A 45 12.72 6.07 7.54
CA TRP A 45 11.57 6.78 6.99
C TRP A 45 11.98 8.09 6.34
N GLY A 46 11.60 8.27 5.07
CA GLY A 46 11.85 9.51 4.32
C GLY A 46 10.60 10.03 3.61
N PRO A 47 10.56 11.32 3.25
CA PRO A 47 9.41 11.92 2.57
C PRO A 47 9.07 11.24 1.23
N ARG A 48 10.09 10.75 0.50
CA ARG A 48 9.90 9.99 -0.73
C ARG A 48 9.25 8.63 -0.48
N LEU A 49 9.70 7.89 0.53
CA LEU A 49 9.11 6.61 0.92
C LEU A 49 7.65 6.80 1.33
N GLU A 50 7.37 7.79 2.17
CA GLU A 50 6.01 8.12 2.58
C GLU A 50 5.10 8.42 1.38
N TYR A 51 5.59 9.22 0.43
CA TYR A 51 4.85 9.58 -0.78
C TYR A 51 4.54 8.36 -1.67
N ILE A 52 5.54 7.52 -1.92
CA ILE A 52 5.37 6.30 -2.73
C ILE A 52 4.40 5.33 -2.04
N LEU A 53 4.59 5.10 -0.74
CA LEU A 53 3.75 4.19 0.03
C LEU A 53 2.31 4.67 0.14
N ARG A 54 2.09 5.99 0.29
CA ARG A 54 0.74 6.57 0.32
C ARG A 54 0.02 6.33 -0.98
N ASN A 55 0.67 6.57 -2.12
CA ASN A 55 0.09 6.30 -3.43
C ASN A 55 -0.18 4.80 -3.63
N ALA A 56 0.72 3.92 -3.19
CA ALA A 56 0.49 2.47 -3.22
C ALA A 56 -0.74 2.04 -2.41
N ILE A 57 -0.90 2.56 -1.20
CA ILE A 57 -2.06 2.26 -0.34
C ILE A 57 -3.35 2.79 -0.97
N LEU A 58 -3.37 4.05 -1.42
CA LEU A 58 -4.56 4.64 -2.05
C LEU A 58 -4.96 3.86 -3.31
N THR A 59 -3.99 3.43 -4.12
CA THR A 59 -4.22 2.60 -5.30
C THR A 59 -4.89 1.29 -4.91
N LEU A 60 -4.36 0.59 -3.91
CA LEU A 60 -4.89 -0.72 -3.51
C LEU A 60 -6.28 -0.59 -2.86
N LEU A 61 -6.56 0.50 -2.13
CA LEU A 61 -7.90 0.79 -1.60
C LEU A 61 -8.98 0.98 -2.68
N GLU A 62 -8.61 1.22 -3.95
CA GLU A 62 -9.55 1.25 -5.07
C GLU A 62 -9.82 -0.13 -5.67
N ILE A 63 -8.96 -1.12 -5.37
CA ILE A 63 -8.99 -2.43 -5.99
C ILE A 63 -9.69 -3.42 -5.05
N PRO A 64 -10.80 -4.04 -5.49
CA PRO A 64 -11.45 -5.11 -4.74
C PRO A 64 -10.49 -6.25 -4.44
N ASP A 65 -10.63 -6.85 -3.26
CA ASP A 65 -9.86 -8.01 -2.79
C ASP A 65 -8.34 -7.80 -2.69
N SER A 66 -7.89 -6.55 -2.73
CA SER A 66 -6.47 -6.22 -2.48
C SER A 66 -6.15 -6.31 -0.98
N THR A 67 -4.86 -6.46 -0.66
CA THR A 67 -4.36 -6.60 0.72
C THR A 67 -3.07 -5.79 0.90
N ILE A 68 -2.61 -5.57 2.15
CA ILE A 68 -1.27 -4.98 2.38
C ILE A 68 -0.20 -5.72 1.59
N MET A 69 -0.31 -7.06 1.50
CA MET A 69 0.69 -7.90 0.82
C MET A 69 0.83 -7.57 -0.68
N SER A 70 -0.11 -6.81 -1.24
CA SER A 70 -0.02 -6.29 -2.61
C SER A 70 0.89 -5.06 -2.74
N ILE A 71 1.28 -4.40 -1.63
CA ILE A 71 2.17 -3.22 -1.66
C ILE A 71 3.54 -3.58 -2.25
N PRO A 72 4.27 -4.62 -1.77
CA PRO A 72 5.52 -5.03 -2.40
C PRO A 72 5.38 -5.32 -3.90
N LEU A 73 4.28 -5.97 -4.30
CA LEU A 73 3.99 -6.28 -5.70
C LEU A 73 3.77 -5.01 -6.54
N MET A 74 3.04 -4.02 -6.01
CA MET A 74 2.87 -2.72 -6.64
C MET A 74 4.18 -1.98 -6.87
N LEU A 75 5.20 -2.23 -6.04
CA LEU A 75 6.50 -1.55 -6.11
C LEU A 75 7.49 -2.29 -7.00
N THR A 76 7.52 -3.62 -6.93
CA THR A 76 8.57 -4.46 -7.56
C THR A 76 8.14 -5.09 -8.87
N ASN A 77 6.84 -5.39 -9.06
CA ASN A 77 6.35 -6.12 -10.21
C ASN A 77 5.63 -5.17 -11.19
N LYS A 78 6.31 -4.81 -12.28
CA LYS A 78 5.78 -3.91 -13.31
C LYS A 78 4.50 -4.45 -13.96
N SER A 79 4.44 -5.74 -14.28
CA SER A 79 3.26 -6.35 -14.92
C SER A 79 2.03 -6.32 -14.00
N PHE A 80 2.23 -6.60 -12.70
CA PHE A 80 1.18 -6.47 -11.70
C PHE A 80 0.71 -5.02 -11.59
N ARG A 81 1.65 -4.09 -11.46
CA ARG A 81 1.36 -2.65 -11.38
C ARG A 81 0.55 -2.17 -12.59
N LEU A 82 0.95 -2.49 -13.82
CA LEU A 82 0.20 -2.11 -15.02
C LEU A 82 -1.24 -2.66 -15.02
N LYS A 83 -1.42 -3.92 -14.62
CA LYS A 83 -2.75 -4.55 -14.49
C LYS A 83 -3.61 -3.81 -13.47
N ILE A 84 -3.05 -3.41 -12.34
CA ILE A 84 -3.76 -2.66 -11.30
C ILE A 84 -4.09 -1.24 -11.76
N VAL A 85 -3.11 -0.50 -12.27
CA VAL A 85 -3.25 0.90 -12.71
C VAL A 85 -4.31 1.03 -13.80
N SER A 86 -4.45 0.03 -14.68
CA SER A 86 -5.50 0.03 -15.72
C SER A 86 -6.93 0.10 -15.16
N LYS A 87 -7.14 -0.31 -13.90
CA LYS A 87 -8.44 -0.35 -13.22
C LYS A 87 -8.72 0.88 -12.35
N ILE A 88 -7.75 1.78 -12.19
CA ILE A 88 -7.86 2.95 -11.32
C ILE A 88 -8.72 4.02 -11.98
N GLU A 89 -9.60 4.64 -11.20
CA GLU A 89 -10.46 5.73 -11.71
C GLU A 89 -9.82 7.10 -11.46
N ASP A 90 -9.10 7.26 -10.35
CA ASP A 90 -8.49 8.52 -9.98
C ASP A 90 -7.36 8.93 -10.96
N PRO A 91 -7.51 10.03 -11.72
CA PRO A 91 -6.51 10.48 -12.67
C PRO A 91 -5.21 10.93 -12.01
N ILE A 92 -5.24 11.37 -10.74
CA ILE A 92 -4.06 11.77 -9.98
C ILE A 92 -3.21 10.55 -9.66
N ILE A 93 -3.85 9.47 -9.18
CA ILE A 93 -3.16 8.21 -8.88
C ILE A 93 -2.61 7.59 -10.18
N LYS A 94 -3.38 7.61 -11.27
CA LYS A 94 -2.88 7.15 -12.59
C LYS A 94 -1.65 7.92 -13.03
N ARG A 95 -1.69 9.25 -12.95
CA ARG A 95 -0.56 10.12 -13.31
C ARG A 95 0.69 9.80 -12.49
N PHE A 96 0.54 9.58 -11.19
CA PHE A 96 1.66 9.17 -10.34
C PHE A 96 2.34 7.91 -10.89
N TRP A 97 1.58 6.87 -11.23
CA TRP A 97 2.18 5.62 -11.73
C TRP A 97 2.76 5.75 -13.13
N GLU A 98 2.05 6.41 -14.04
CA GLU A 98 2.43 6.47 -15.46
C GLU A 98 3.56 7.48 -15.74
N GLN A 99 3.68 8.53 -14.93
CA GLN A 99 4.64 9.61 -15.16
C GLN A 99 5.69 9.66 -14.05
N GLU A 100 5.29 9.82 -12.80
CA GLU A 100 6.22 10.10 -11.72
C GLU A 100 7.02 8.85 -11.32
N PHE A 101 6.34 7.73 -11.14
CA PHE A 101 6.94 6.48 -10.70
C PHE A 101 7.79 5.83 -11.79
N GLU A 102 7.33 5.82 -13.05
CA GLU A 102 8.11 5.30 -14.18
C GLU A 102 9.32 6.19 -14.53
N ALA A 103 9.31 7.47 -14.13
CA ALA A 103 10.48 8.36 -14.26
C ALA A 103 11.54 8.15 -13.17
N LEU A 104 11.24 7.39 -12.11
CA LEU A 104 12.23 7.06 -11.08
C LEU A 104 13.24 6.05 -11.63
N ASP A 105 14.52 6.32 -11.41
CA ASP A 105 15.57 5.36 -11.76
C ASP A 105 15.42 4.07 -10.93
N GLN A 106 15.73 2.92 -11.53
CA GLN A 106 15.54 1.59 -10.92
C GLN A 106 16.29 1.47 -9.59
N LYS A 107 17.45 2.14 -9.48
CA LYS A 107 18.24 2.22 -8.25
C LYS A 107 17.53 3.05 -7.17
N GLN A 108 16.97 4.20 -7.54
CA GLN A 108 16.22 5.06 -6.63
C GLN A 108 14.94 4.41 -6.12
N MET A 109 14.26 3.63 -6.97
CA MET A 109 13.14 2.80 -6.57
C MET A 109 13.57 1.79 -5.52
N THR A 110 14.60 1.00 -5.82
CA THR A 110 15.08 -0.07 -4.93
C THR A 110 15.52 0.47 -3.58
N GLU A 111 16.25 1.58 -3.54
CA GLU A 111 16.66 2.26 -2.30
C GLU A 111 15.45 2.78 -1.51
N ALA A 112 14.48 3.40 -2.18
CA ALA A 112 13.30 3.95 -1.52
C ALA A 112 12.40 2.86 -0.93
N VAL A 113 12.26 1.70 -1.58
CA VAL A 113 11.34 0.63 -1.13
C VAL A 113 12.00 -0.44 -0.27
N SER A 114 13.34 -0.45 -0.19
CA SER A 114 14.12 -1.39 0.63
C SER A 114 13.65 -1.52 2.08
N PRO A 115 13.29 -0.43 2.81
CA PRO A 115 12.80 -0.55 4.19
C PRO A 115 11.49 -1.36 4.31
N ILE A 116 10.64 -1.32 3.29
CA ILE A 116 9.40 -2.10 3.23
C ILE A 116 9.74 -3.56 2.91
N LEU A 117 10.57 -3.79 1.89
CA LEU A 117 10.88 -5.15 1.41
C LEU A 117 11.68 -5.99 2.41
N ASN A 118 12.53 -5.37 3.22
CA ASN A 118 13.38 -6.08 4.19
C ASN A 118 12.68 -6.39 5.52
N LYS A 119 11.50 -5.80 5.77
CA LYS A 119 10.79 -5.89 7.06
C LYS A 119 9.36 -6.43 6.92
N VAL A 120 9.01 -6.99 5.75
CA VAL A 120 7.77 -7.75 5.49
C VAL A 120 8.07 -9.25 5.56
#